data_AF-A0A147BS13-F1
#
_entry.id   AF-A0A147BS13-F1
#
_cell.length_a   1.000
_cell.length_b   1.000
_cell.length_c   1.000
_cell.angle_alpha   90.00
_cell.angle_beta   90.00
_cell.angle_gamma   90.00
#
_symmetry.space_group_name_H-M   'P 1'
#
loop_
_entity.id
_entity.type
_entity.pdbx_description
1 polymer ?
#
loop_
_entity_poly.entity_id
_entity_poly.type
_entity_poly.pdbx_seq_one_letter_code
_entity_poly.pdbx_strand_id
1 'polypeptide(L)'
;MESLFGPDSGSEDLWLPPEAAEGNVEYKLKLVSPSQSRLEHLVTQMKWRLREGQGEAIYEIGVEDGGLLVGLSPQEMKASLGTLYRMADKLGATLTVLRERTVSRSGDQPPRKAAEVLVRKVPEDQQTIEIRVAVLGNVDVGKSTVLGVLTQGELDNGRGSARLNLFRHLHEIQTGHTSSISREILGFTSQGQPVTYGQCRTPEELCELSSKLITFIDLAGHHKYLRTTVFGLTGHSPHFVMLVVNASSGMTGTGRDHLLLALALQVPLAIVVNKVDTVGPATLAKTLAQLHTLLKGPACKKLPLEVLTEDDALTAAARLREESVVPVFLVSCVHGDGLRLLYTFLNVLPPGHGPKERDGLMRMTPEFQIDETFQVPDVGTVVGGLLTRGVLREDDRLLAGPANDGTFYPVRVLSVQRNRVPCRLVRAGESATLALAPSAGAVLRRGTVLCHADSRPVAARLFRARVR
;
A
#
# COMPACT_ATOMS: atom_id res chain seq x y z
N MET A 1 5.37 -30.40 -27.98
CA MET A 1 4.17 -31.26 -27.94
C MET A 1 4.41 -32.26 -26.82
N GLU A 2 4.02 -31.88 -25.61
CA GLU A 2 3.84 -32.71 -24.41
C GLU A 2 3.24 -31.77 -23.34
N SER A 3 2.00 -32.04 -22.97
CA SER A 3 1.19 -31.23 -22.08
C SER A 3 1.62 -31.45 -20.62
N LEU A 4 2.17 -30.42 -19.99
CA LEU A 4 2.44 -30.34 -18.55
C LEU A 4 1.16 -29.94 -17.75
N PHE A 5 0.00 -30.41 -18.18
CA PHE A 5 -1.21 -30.38 -17.35
C PHE A 5 -1.33 -31.73 -16.67
N GLY A 6 -0.99 -31.78 -15.37
CA GLY A 6 -1.45 -32.86 -14.52
C GLY A 6 -2.98 -32.79 -14.39
N PRO A 7 -3.69 -33.93 -14.41
CA PRO A 7 -5.09 -33.97 -14.02
C PRO A 7 -5.20 -33.86 -12.48
N ASP A 8 -6.35 -33.36 -12.02
CA ASP A 8 -6.80 -33.21 -10.62
C ASP A 8 -6.42 -31.93 -9.85
N SER A 9 -7.02 -30.80 -10.26
CA SER A 9 -7.20 -29.60 -9.42
C SER A 9 -8.66 -29.48 -8.92
N GLY A 10 -9.20 -30.56 -8.32
CA GLY A 10 -10.64 -30.66 -8.03
C GLY A 10 -11.06 -30.56 -6.56
N SER A 11 -10.13 -30.49 -5.60
CA SER A 11 -10.48 -30.63 -4.17
C SER A 11 -9.96 -29.56 -3.22
N GLU A 12 -8.95 -28.76 -3.59
CA GLU A 12 -8.41 -27.69 -2.72
C GLU A 12 -9.08 -26.31 -2.92
N ASP A 13 -9.89 -26.11 -3.97
CA ASP A 13 -10.45 -24.79 -4.33
C ASP A 13 -11.79 -24.44 -3.66
N LEU A 14 -12.37 -25.34 -2.86
CA LEU A 14 -13.70 -25.16 -2.25
C LEU A 14 -13.66 -24.62 -0.81
N TRP A 15 -12.48 -24.37 -0.26
CA TRP A 15 -12.30 -23.96 1.13
C TRP A 15 -11.47 -22.68 1.23
N LEU A 16 -12.03 -21.69 1.91
CA LEU A 16 -11.31 -20.55 2.44
C LEU A 16 -10.84 -20.87 3.88
N PRO A 17 -9.84 -20.14 4.40
CA PRO A 17 -9.54 -20.16 5.83
C PRO A 17 -10.80 -19.81 6.63
N PRO A 18 -10.98 -20.39 7.84
CA PRO A 18 -12.13 -20.08 8.67
C PRO A 18 -12.20 -18.58 8.96
N GLU A 19 -13.43 -18.06 9.08
CA GLU A 19 -13.64 -16.64 9.33
C GLU A 19 -12.91 -16.20 10.61
N ALA A 20 -12.09 -15.16 10.48
CA ALA A 20 -11.49 -14.54 11.65
C ALA A 20 -12.56 -13.72 12.39
N ALA A 21 -12.68 -13.95 13.70
CA ALA A 21 -13.56 -13.18 14.58
C ALA A 21 -13.21 -11.68 14.60
N GLU A 22 -12.00 -11.33 14.17
CA GLU A 22 -11.46 -9.97 14.07
C GLU A 22 -10.89 -9.74 12.67
N GLY A 23 -10.96 -8.51 12.18
CA GLY A 23 -10.49 -8.11 10.86
C GLY A 23 -11.59 -7.53 9.99
N ASN A 24 -11.26 -7.20 8.75
CA ASN A 24 -12.17 -6.55 7.83
C ASN A 24 -12.87 -7.52 6.86
N VAL A 25 -12.71 -8.83 7.04
CA VAL A 25 -13.31 -9.87 6.20
C VAL A 25 -14.48 -10.50 6.94
N GLU A 26 -15.61 -10.68 6.26
CA GLU A 26 -16.85 -11.23 6.83
C GLU A 26 -17.46 -12.28 5.90
N TYR A 27 -17.82 -13.45 6.43
CA TYR A 27 -18.41 -14.52 5.65
C TYR A 27 -19.92 -14.56 5.86
N LYS A 28 -20.69 -14.70 4.78
CA LYS A 28 -22.14 -14.87 4.85
C LYS A 28 -22.62 -15.86 3.82
N LEU A 29 -23.23 -16.94 4.30
CA LEU A 29 -23.83 -17.93 3.41
C LEU A 29 -24.93 -17.29 2.55
N LYS A 30 -25.89 -16.59 3.17
CA LYS A 30 -27.00 -15.93 2.47
C LYS A 30 -27.53 -14.71 3.21
N LEU A 31 -27.95 -13.69 2.45
CA LEU A 31 -28.53 -12.43 2.96
C LEU A 31 -29.90 -12.15 2.33
N VAL A 32 -30.75 -13.18 2.21
CA VAL A 32 -32.07 -13.06 1.56
C VAL A 32 -33.09 -12.52 2.55
N SER A 33 -33.72 -11.40 2.21
CA SER A 33 -34.87 -10.79 2.92
C SER A 33 -34.79 -10.82 4.46
N PRO A 34 -33.75 -10.21 5.08
CA PRO A 34 -33.68 -10.15 6.54
C PRO A 34 -34.85 -9.31 7.12
N SER A 35 -35.27 -9.65 8.34
CA SER A 35 -36.16 -8.79 9.13
C SER A 35 -35.52 -7.42 9.37
N GLN A 36 -36.32 -6.42 9.72
CA GLN A 36 -35.80 -5.07 9.98
C GLN A 36 -34.76 -5.06 11.12
N SER A 37 -35.03 -5.78 12.22
CA SER A 37 -34.09 -5.95 13.33
C SER A 37 -32.80 -6.66 12.91
N ARG A 38 -32.91 -7.70 12.08
CA ARG A 38 -31.72 -8.40 11.55
C ARG A 38 -30.92 -7.49 10.62
N LEU A 39 -31.57 -6.68 9.79
CA LEU A 39 -30.91 -5.72 8.92
C LEU A 39 -30.13 -4.68 9.74
N GLU A 40 -30.70 -4.17 10.84
CA GLU A 40 -30.01 -3.25 11.73
C GLU A 40 -28.77 -3.86 12.39
N HIS A 41 -28.85 -5.13 12.81
CA HIS A 41 -27.69 -5.86 13.31
C HIS A 41 -26.61 -6.03 12.24
N LEU A 42 -27.00 -6.40 11.01
CA LEU A 42 -26.08 -6.54 9.88
C LEU A 42 -25.40 -5.21 9.52
N VAL A 43 -26.14 -4.09 9.55
CA VAL A 43 -25.58 -2.74 9.34
C VAL A 43 -24.55 -2.40 10.42
N THR A 44 -24.85 -2.74 11.68
CA THR A 44 -23.93 -2.50 12.79
C THR A 44 -22.64 -3.32 12.64
N GLN A 45 -22.77 -4.58 12.23
CA GLN A 45 -21.64 -5.43 11.90
C GLN A 45 -20.80 -4.85 10.75
N MET A 46 -21.43 -4.41 9.67
CA MET A 46 -20.72 -3.79 8.54
C MET A 46 -19.97 -2.54 8.97
N LYS A 47 -20.58 -1.69 9.80
CA LYS A 47 -19.91 -0.53 10.37
C LYS A 47 -18.67 -0.92 11.18
N TRP A 48 -18.75 -2.04 11.91
CA TRP A 48 -17.62 -2.56 12.67
C TRP A 48 -16.50 -3.08 11.76
N ARG A 49 -16.80 -3.93 10.76
CA ARG A 49 -15.81 -4.44 9.79
C ARG A 49 -15.14 -3.32 8.98
N LEU A 50 -15.92 -2.32 8.55
CA LEU A 50 -15.39 -1.12 7.89
C LEU A 50 -14.42 -0.36 8.79
N ARG A 51 -14.74 -0.18 10.08
CA ARG A 51 -13.83 0.45 11.03
C ARG A 51 -12.55 -0.36 11.19
N GLU A 52 -12.65 -1.68 11.21
CA GLU A 52 -11.50 -2.56 11.33
C GLU A 52 -10.57 -2.50 10.11
N GLY A 53 -11.10 -2.40 8.90
CA GLY A 53 -10.30 -2.24 7.67
C GLY A 53 -10.09 -0.78 7.25
N GLN A 54 -10.14 0.17 8.18
CA GLN A 54 -9.91 1.60 7.94
C GLN A 54 -10.74 2.20 6.79
N GLY A 55 -11.98 1.75 6.64
CA GLY A 55 -12.89 2.17 5.57
C GLY A 55 -13.06 1.14 4.47
N GLU A 56 -12.38 -0.01 4.52
CA GLU A 56 -12.60 -1.14 3.61
C GLU A 56 -13.07 -2.38 4.37
N ALA A 57 -14.02 -3.11 3.81
CA ALA A 57 -14.44 -4.42 4.29
C ALA A 57 -14.66 -5.37 3.10
N ILE A 58 -14.27 -6.63 3.26
CA ILE A 58 -14.46 -7.69 2.26
C ILE A 58 -15.56 -8.62 2.75
N TYR A 59 -16.58 -8.84 1.92
CA TYR A 59 -17.68 -9.74 2.19
C TYR A 59 -17.62 -10.94 1.25
N GLU A 60 -17.51 -12.13 1.82
CA GLU A 60 -17.57 -13.39 1.10
C GLU A 60 -19.01 -13.94 1.16
N ILE A 61 -19.74 -13.80 0.06
CA ILE A 61 -21.15 -14.21 -0.07
C ILE A 61 -21.24 -15.60 -0.67
N GLY A 62 -22.06 -16.48 -0.07
CA GLY A 62 -22.16 -17.89 -0.46
C GLY A 62 -21.12 -18.78 0.23
N VAL A 63 -20.55 -18.30 1.34
CA VAL A 63 -19.52 -18.98 2.13
C VAL A 63 -20.02 -19.15 3.56
N GLU A 64 -19.83 -20.34 4.13
CA GLU A 64 -20.10 -20.58 5.55
C GLU A 64 -18.97 -20.04 6.44
N ASP A 65 -19.26 -19.75 7.71
CA ASP A 65 -18.29 -19.20 8.67
C ASP A 65 -17.03 -20.09 8.82
N GLY A 66 -17.17 -21.40 8.57
CA GLY A 66 -16.05 -22.36 8.54
C GLY A 66 -15.15 -22.28 7.29
N GLY A 67 -15.48 -21.42 6.32
CA GLY A 67 -14.75 -21.23 5.06
C GLY A 67 -15.22 -22.10 3.89
N LEU A 68 -16.22 -22.96 4.09
CA LEU A 68 -16.76 -23.80 3.01
C LEU A 68 -17.51 -22.93 1.98
N LEU A 69 -17.07 -22.99 0.72
CA LEU A 69 -17.78 -22.42 -0.41
C LEU A 69 -18.99 -23.32 -0.73
N VAL A 70 -20.20 -22.86 -0.40
CA VAL A 70 -21.46 -23.57 -0.74
C VAL A 70 -22.06 -23.01 -2.02
N GLY A 71 -21.90 -21.70 -2.24
CA GLY A 71 -22.45 -20.98 -3.37
C GLY A 71 -23.97 -20.81 -3.30
N LEU A 72 -24.45 -19.77 -3.99
CA LEU A 72 -25.85 -19.39 -4.09
C LEU A 72 -26.37 -19.51 -5.51
N SER A 73 -27.66 -19.79 -5.66
CA SER A 73 -28.32 -19.66 -6.95
C SER A 73 -28.32 -18.20 -7.44
N PRO A 74 -28.50 -17.94 -8.75
CA PRO A 74 -28.53 -16.57 -9.28
C PRO A 74 -29.57 -15.66 -8.60
N GLN A 75 -30.72 -16.22 -8.21
CA GLN A 75 -31.78 -15.47 -7.53
C GLN A 75 -31.38 -15.11 -6.09
N GLU A 76 -30.81 -16.07 -5.35
CA GLU A 76 -30.33 -15.86 -3.99
C GLU A 76 -29.13 -14.91 -3.94
N MET A 77 -28.22 -15.00 -4.92
CA MET A 77 -27.08 -14.09 -5.06
C MET A 77 -27.57 -12.66 -5.28
N LYS A 78 -28.48 -12.45 -6.25
CA LYS A 78 -29.07 -11.13 -6.51
C LYS A 78 -29.77 -10.55 -5.28
N ALA A 79 -30.54 -11.37 -4.56
CA ALA A 79 -31.21 -10.95 -3.34
C ALA A 79 -30.22 -10.61 -2.21
N SER A 80 -29.15 -11.40 -2.07
CA SER A 80 -28.11 -11.19 -1.06
C SER A 80 -27.30 -9.92 -1.33
N LEU A 81 -26.87 -9.70 -2.58
CA LEU A 81 -26.22 -8.45 -3.00
C LEU A 81 -27.15 -7.24 -2.85
N GLY A 82 -28.45 -7.38 -3.13
CA GLY A 82 -29.43 -6.34 -2.88
C GLY A 82 -29.60 -5.98 -1.40
N THR A 83 -29.48 -6.95 -0.49
CA THR A 83 -29.42 -6.69 0.95
C THR A 83 -28.12 -6.01 1.34
N LEU A 84 -26.98 -6.48 0.83
CA LEU A 84 -25.66 -5.90 1.11
C LEU A 84 -25.58 -4.44 0.63
N TYR A 85 -26.16 -4.15 -0.54
CA TYR A 85 -26.31 -2.78 -1.05
C TYR A 85 -27.13 -1.91 -0.11
N ARG A 86 -28.29 -2.38 0.38
CA ARG A 86 -29.10 -1.64 1.37
C ARG A 86 -28.35 -1.39 2.67
N MET A 87 -27.48 -2.31 3.09
CA MET A 87 -26.63 -2.13 4.27
C MET A 87 -25.58 -1.05 4.03
N ALA A 88 -24.92 -1.09 2.87
CA ALA A 88 -23.90 -0.12 2.48
C ALA A 88 -24.49 1.30 2.32
N ASP A 89 -25.65 1.41 1.65
CA ASP A 89 -26.37 2.67 1.45
C ASP A 89 -26.72 3.37 2.77
N LYS A 90 -27.21 2.61 3.77
CA LYS A 90 -27.47 3.12 5.12
C LYS A 90 -26.23 3.69 5.83
N LEU A 91 -25.03 3.25 5.44
CA LEU A 91 -23.77 3.74 6.00
C LEU A 91 -23.11 4.81 5.11
N GLY A 92 -23.64 5.10 3.92
CA GLY A 92 -22.97 5.92 2.91
C GLY A 92 -21.73 5.25 2.32
N ALA A 93 -21.74 3.92 2.21
CA ALA A 93 -20.65 3.11 1.67
C ALA A 93 -20.94 2.66 0.24
N THR A 94 -19.88 2.48 -0.55
CA THR A 94 -19.95 1.96 -1.93
C THR A 94 -19.63 0.47 -1.94
N LEU A 95 -20.29 -0.26 -2.83
CA LEU A 95 -20.13 -1.70 -3.01
C LEU A 95 -19.56 -2.00 -4.40
N THR A 96 -18.54 -2.84 -4.46
CA THR A 96 -17.92 -3.33 -5.71
C THR A 96 -17.70 -4.83 -5.62
N VAL A 97 -18.26 -5.60 -6.57
CA VAL A 97 -18.01 -7.05 -6.65
C VAL A 97 -16.62 -7.25 -7.25
N LEU A 98 -15.71 -7.90 -6.50
CA LEU A 98 -14.34 -8.14 -6.93
C LEU A 98 -14.26 -9.37 -7.84
N ARG A 99 -14.94 -10.46 -7.45
CA ARG A 99 -14.99 -11.71 -8.23
C ARG A 99 -16.21 -12.56 -7.89
N GLU A 100 -16.56 -13.44 -8.83
CA GLU A 100 -17.53 -14.52 -8.62
C GLU A 100 -16.86 -15.87 -8.90
N ARG A 101 -16.98 -16.82 -7.97
CA ARG A 101 -16.48 -18.19 -8.09
C ARG A 101 -17.65 -19.14 -8.32
N THR A 102 -17.56 -20.00 -9.33
CA THR A 102 -18.57 -21.03 -9.54
C THR A 102 -18.22 -22.26 -8.71
N VAL A 103 -19.16 -22.70 -7.85
CA VAL A 103 -18.92 -23.70 -6.80
C VAL A 103 -19.52 -25.08 -7.16
N SER A 104 -20.32 -25.13 -8.23
CA SER A 104 -21.11 -26.32 -8.58
C SER A 104 -20.22 -27.50 -8.98
N ARG A 105 -20.49 -28.67 -8.40
CA ARG A 105 -20.00 -29.95 -8.94
C ARG A 105 -20.74 -30.23 -10.25
N SER A 106 -20.04 -30.83 -11.22
CA SER A 106 -20.58 -31.13 -12.55
C SER A 106 -21.91 -31.88 -12.45
N GLY A 107 -23.04 -31.18 -12.64
CA GLY A 107 -24.40 -31.73 -12.50
C GLY A 107 -25.46 -30.78 -11.92
N ASP A 108 -25.08 -29.78 -11.11
CA ASP A 108 -26.05 -28.84 -10.52
C ASP A 108 -26.44 -27.74 -11.53
N GLN A 109 -27.71 -27.73 -11.95
CA GLN A 109 -28.34 -26.60 -12.64
C GLN A 109 -29.48 -26.03 -11.79
N PRO A 110 -29.53 -24.69 -11.57
CA PRO A 110 -28.61 -23.67 -12.07
C PRO A 110 -27.26 -23.65 -11.32
N PRO A 111 -26.18 -23.16 -11.96
CA PRO A 111 -24.86 -23.08 -11.34
C PRO A 111 -24.89 -22.15 -10.14
N ARG A 112 -24.40 -22.66 -9.01
CA ARG A 112 -24.18 -21.93 -7.77
C ARG A 112 -22.86 -21.18 -7.79
N LYS A 113 -22.91 -19.93 -7.33
CA LYS A 113 -21.74 -19.06 -7.25
C LYS A 113 -21.54 -18.48 -5.87
N ALA A 114 -20.28 -18.31 -5.47
CA ALA A 114 -19.88 -17.46 -4.36
C ALA A 114 -19.34 -16.13 -4.91
N ALA A 115 -19.41 -15.05 -4.16
CA ALA A 115 -18.94 -13.74 -4.59
C ALA A 115 -18.13 -13.06 -3.49
N GLU A 116 -16.99 -12.50 -3.87
CA GLU A 116 -16.19 -11.64 -3.00
C GLU A 116 -16.50 -10.18 -3.32
N VAL A 117 -16.88 -9.42 -2.30
CA VAL A 117 -17.42 -8.07 -2.46
C VAL A 117 -16.65 -7.09 -1.59
N LEU A 118 -16.08 -6.07 -2.20
CA LEU A 118 -15.46 -4.95 -1.50
C LEU A 118 -16.52 -3.91 -1.14
N VAL A 119 -16.56 -3.53 0.13
CA VAL A 119 -17.37 -2.44 0.65
C VAL A 119 -16.41 -1.34 1.11
N ARG A 120 -16.56 -0.14 0.57
CA ARG A 120 -15.68 1.00 0.88
C ARG A 120 -16.48 2.17 1.42
N LYS A 121 -16.09 2.68 2.58
CA LYS A 121 -16.58 3.93 3.18
C LYS A 121 -15.38 4.77 3.59
N VAL A 122 -15.28 5.97 3.02
CA VAL A 122 -14.30 6.96 3.49
C VAL A 122 -14.72 7.42 4.90
N PRO A 123 -13.85 7.32 5.93
CA PRO A 123 -14.19 7.73 7.29
C PRO A 123 -14.54 9.22 7.36
N GLU A 124 -15.49 9.62 8.22
CA GLU A 124 -15.92 11.03 8.34
C GLU A 124 -14.79 11.99 8.74
N ASP A 125 -13.75 11.48 9.40
CA ASP A 125 -12.56 12.23 9.85
C ASP A 125 -11.34 12.10 8.92
N GLN A 126 -11.45 11.40 7.80
CA GLN A 126 -10.35 11.17 6.84
C GLN A 126 -10.83 11.45 5.43
N GLN A 127 -10.02 12.13 4.62
CA GLN A 127 -10.39 12.35 3.21
C GLN A 127 -10.15 11.09 2.36
N THR A 128 -9.16 10.26 2.71
CA THR A 128 -8.76 9.10 1.89
C THR A 128 -8.05 8.01 2.72
N ILE A 129 -8.13 6.75 2.27
CA ILE A 129 -7.29 5.64 2.78
C ILE A 129 -5.90 5.72 2.14
N GLU A 130 -4.84 5.96 2.91
CA GLU A 130 -3.48 6.12 2.36
C GLU A 130 -2.62 4.86 2.57
N ILE A 131 -1.99 4.37 1.50
CA ILE A 131 -0.98 3.31 1.52
C ILE A 131 0.31 3.87 0.93
N ARG A 132 1.46 3.44 1.46
CA ARG A 132 2.78 3.96 1.12
C ARG A 132 3.61 2.84 0.58
N VAL A 133 4.20 3.05 -0.59
CA VAL A 133 4.89 2.01 -1.37
C VAL A 133 6.28 2.50 -1.71
N ALA A 134 7.30 1.86 -1.16
CA ALA A 134 8.67 2.17 -1.57
C ALA A 134 9.02 1.45 -2.87
N VAL A 135 9.52 2.18 -3.86
CA VAL A 135 9.93 1.59 -5.13
C VAL A 135 11.43 1.40 -5.14
N LEU A 136 11.86 0.15 -5.22
CA LEU A 136 13.25 -0.27 -5.19
C LEU A 136 13.66 -0.99 -6.47
N GLY A 137 14.96 -1.13 -6.69
CA GLY A 137 15.50 -1.86 -7.84
C GLY A 137 16.80 -1.27 -8.39
N ASN A 138 17.49 -2.03 -9.23
CA ASN A 138 18.79 -1.63 -9.80
C ASN A 138 18.64 -0.39 -10.73
N VAL A 139 19.76 0.15 -11.19
CA VAL A 139 19.78 1.16 -12.26
C VAL A 139 19.17 0.56 -13.55
N ASP A 140 18.48 1.38 -14.33
CA ASP A 140 17.89 1.04 -15.64
C ASP A 140 16.84 -0.09 -15.72
N VAL A 141 16.34 -0.58 -14.58
CA VAL A 141 15.19 -1.49 -14.51
C VAL A 141 13.85 -0.82 -14.85
N GLY A 142 13.82 0.53 -14.87
CA GLY A 142 12.63 1.31 -15.21
C GLY A 142 11.71 1.65 -14.03
N LYS A 143 12.25 1.83 -12.81
CA LYS A 143 11.48 2.25 -11.61
C LYS A 143 10.61 3.49 -11.87
N SER A 144 11.27 4.60 -12.21
CA SER A 144 10.59 5.87 -12.50
C SER A 144 9.73 5.79 -13.76
N THR A 145 10.03 4.89 -14.71
CA THR A 145 9.16 4.63 -15.86
C THR A 145 7.86 3.97 -15.43
N VAL A 146 7.91 2.90 -14.62
CA VAL A 146 6.72 2.23 -14.06
C VAL A 146 5.88 3.22 -13.26
N LEU A 147 6.52 4.02 -12.41
CA LEU A 147 5.84 5.06 -11.65
C LEU A 147 5.19 6.11 -12.55
N GLY A 148 5.88 6.58 -13.58
CA GLY A 148 5.34 7.55 -14.53
C GLY A 148 4.10 7.02 -15.24
N VAL A 149 4.15 5.78 -15.73
CA VAL A 149 3.00 5.14 -16.38
C VAL A 149 1.83 4.95 -15.42
N LEU A 150 2.09 4.51 -14.18
CA LEU A 150 1.03 4.30 -13.17
C LEU A 150 0.37 5.60 -12.70
N THR A 151 1.13 6.68 -12.60
CA THR A 151 0.66 7.95 -12.01
C THR A 151 0.14 8.93 -13.03
N GLN A 152 0.59 8.84 -14.29
CA GLN A 152 0.08 9.66 -15.40
C GLN A 152 -1.05 8.96 -16.14
N GLY A 153 -1.01 7.63 -16.24
CA GLY A 153 -1.98 6.84 -17.00
C GLY A 153 -1.66 6.72 -18.50
N GLU A 154 -0.46 7.10 -18.92
CA GLU A 154 0.02 7.01 -20.30
C GLU A 154 1.17 6.00 -20.43
N LEU A 155 1.21 5.25 -21.54
CA LEU A 155 2.29 4.28 -21.80
C LEU A 155 3.60 4.99 -22.18
N ASP A 156 4.72 4.32 -21.89
CA ASP A 156 6.05 4.81 -22.26
C ASP A 156 6.32 4.56 -23.75
N ASN A 157 6.98 5.50 -24.41
CA ASN A 157 7.37 5.36 -25.82
C ASN A 157 8.63 4.50 -26.05
N GLY A 158 9.11 3.79 -25.01
CA GLY A 158 10.35 3.01 -25.03
C GLY A 158 11.63 3.85 -24.95
N ARG A 159 11.52 5.19 -24.97
CA ARG A 159 12.62 6.14 -24.80
C ARG A 159 12.57 6.85 -23.44
N GLY A 160 11.67 6.43 -22.54
CA GLY A 160 11.55 6.99 -21.21
C GLY A 160 10.80 8.33 -21.16
N SER A 161 9.79 8.53 -22.01
CA SER A 161 8.90 9.70 -21.91
C SER A 161 8.20 9.76 -20.55
N ALA A 162 7.77 8.62 -20.01
CA ALA A 162 6.98 8.57 -18.78
C ALA A 162 7.79 9.03 -17.54
N ARG A 163 9.10 8.78 -17.50
CA ARG A 163 9.95 9.17 -16.36
C ARG A 163 10.34 10.65 -16.34
N LEU A 164 10.24 11.35 -17.48
CA LEU A 164 10.61 12.77 -17.56
C LEU A 164 9.73 13.64 -16.64
N ASN A 165 8.47 13.24 -16.47
CA ASN A 165 7.51 13.92 -15.59
C ASN A 165 7.87 13.79 -14.10
N LEU A 166 8.78 12.88 -13.75
CA LEU A 166 9.18 12.62 -12.35
C LEU A 166 10.51 13.26 -11.96
N PHE A 167 11.32 13.69 -12.94
CA PHE A 167 12.63 14.28 -12.66
C PHE A 167 12.50 15.71 -12.15
N ARG A 168 13.16 15.98 -11.02
CA ARG A 168 13.09 17.28 -10.33
C ARG A 168 14.35 18.11 -10.52
N HIS A 169 15.47 17.47 -10.86
CA HIS A 169 16.76 18.13 -11.00
C HIS A 169 17.32 18.03 -12.41
N LEU A 170 18.04 19.07 -12.83
CA LEU A 170 18.62 19.16 -14.17
C LEU A 170 19.56 17.99 -14.48
N HIS A 171 20.36 17.55 -13.50
CA HIS A 171 21.25 16.40 -13.68
C HIS A 171 20.50 15.07 -13.82
N GLU A 172 19.29 14.94 -13.28
CA GLU A 172 18.45 13.73 -13.49
C GLU A 172 17.97 13.68 -14.95
N ILE A 173 17.63 14.84 -15.53
CA ILE A 173 17.26 14.97 -16.95
C ILE A 173 18.47 14.67 -17.85
N GLN A 174 19.65 15.19 -17.51
CA GLN A 174 20.88 15.00 -18.30
C GLN A 174 21.42 13.56 -18.24
N THR A 175 21.40 12.94 -17.04
CA THR A 175 21.95 11.59 -16.85
C THR A 175 20.91 10.48 -17.05
N GLY A 176 19.62 10.79 -16.95
CA GLY A 176 18.53 9.82 -16.96
C GLY A 176 18.41 9.02 -15.65
N HIS A 177 19.02 9.47 -14.55
CA HIS A 177 19.05 8.76 -13.27
C HIS A 177 18.46 9.59 -12.13
N THR A 178 17.57 8.98 -11.35
CA THR A 178 17.00 9.57 -10.12
C THR A 178 18.05 9.65 -9.01
N SER A 179 18.15 10.81 -8.38
CA SER A 179 19.15 11.14 -7.35
C SER A 179 18.54 11.50 -5.99
N SER A 180 17.25 11.83 -5.98
CA SER A 180 16.50 12.29 -4.81
C SER A 180 15.32 11.36 -4.51
N ILE A 181 14.77 11.45 -3.30
CA ILE A 181 13.52 10.79 -2.95
C ILE A 181 12.39 11.66 -3.49
N SER A 182 11.53 11.09 -4.34
CA SER A 182 10.30 11.74 -4.79
C SER A 182 9.08 10.97 -4.27
N ARG A 183 7.98 11.70 -4.09
CA ARG A 183 6.69 11.16 -3.70
C ARG A 183 5.72 11.39 -4.84
N GLU A 184 5.10 10.32 -5.31
CA GLU A 184 4.09 10.35 -6.37
C GLU A 184 2.82 9.67 -5.89
N ILE A 185 1.66 10.14 -6.37
CA ILE A 185 0.37 9.70 -5.84
C ILE A 185 -0.43 9.07 -6.98
N LEU A 186 -1.03 7.92 -6.70
CA LEU A 186 -2.05 7.28 -7.52
C LEU A 186 -3.33 7.17 -6.69
N GLY A 187 -4.43 7.66 -7.25
CA GLY A 187 -5.73 7.57 -6.62
C GLY A 187 -6.56 6.37 -7.11
N PHE A 188 -7.52 5.96 -6.29
CA PHE A 188 -8.59 5.05 -6.71
C PHE A 188 -9.95 5.58 -6.24
N THR A 189 -10.89 5.66 -7.19
CA THR A 189 -12.29 5.96 -6.89
C THR A 189 -12.91 4.88 -6.00
N SER A 190 -14.09 5.14 -5.43
CA SER A 190 -14.79 4.13 -4.63
C SER A 190 -15.21 2.88 -5.42
N GLN A 191 -15.18 2.95 -6.75
CA GLN A 191 -15.47 1.84 -7.67
C GLN A 191 -14.19 1.11 -8.13
N GLY A 192 -13.02 1.47 -7.58
CA GLY A 192 -11.74 0.84 -7.90
C GLY A 192 -11.10 1.29 -9.22
N GLN A 193 -11.63 2.33 -9.88
CA GLN A 193 -11.00 2.91 -11.06
C GLN A 193 -9.82 3.81 -10.68
N PRO A 194 -8.67 3.73 -11.39
CA PRO A 194 -7.51 4.56 -11.10
C PRO A 194 -7.78 6.03 -11.43
N VAL A 195 -7.29 6.93 -10.58
CA VAL A 195 -7.30 8.39 -10.74
C VAL A 195 -5.84 8.85 -10.87
N THR A 196 -5.49 9.41 -12.02
CA THR A 196 -4.12 9.77 -12.40
C THR A 196 -3.98 11.26 -12.70
N TYR A 197 -2.75 11.76 -12.78
CA TYR A 197 -2.46 13.14 -13.20
C TYR A 197 -2.83 13.43 -14.66
N GLY A 198 -3.09 12.41 -15.49
CA GLY A 198 -3.69 12.61 -16.81
C GLY A 198 -5.12 13.15 -16.75
N GLN A 199 -5.83 12.93 -15.63
CA GLN A 199 -7.22 13.36 -15.43
C GLN A 199 -7.33 14.57 -14.49
N CYS A 200 -6.37 14.75 -13.59
CA CYS A 200 -6.37 15.81 -12.58
C CYS A 200 -5.24 16.81 -12.83
N ARG A 201 -5.52 18.11 -12.69
CA ARG A 201 -4.49 19.15 -12.90
C ARG A 201 -3.61 19.37 -11.67
N THR A 202 -4.15 19.07 -10.50
CA THR A 202 -3.50 19.32 -9.22
C THR A 202 -3.55 18.08 -8.32
N PRO A 203 -2.55 17.85 -7.44
CA PRO A 203 -2.60 16.76 -6.47
C PRO A 203 -3.77 16.86 -5.49
N GLU A 204 -4.27 18.07 -5.24
CA GLU A 204 -5.42 18.34 -4.38
C GLU A 204 -6.71 17.76 -5.01
N GLU A 205 -6.95 18.04 -6.29
CA GLU A 205 -8.07 17.44 -7.06
C GLU A 205 -8.00 15.91 -7.06
N LEU A 206 -6.80 15.34 -7.22
CA LEU A 206 -6.61 13.88 -7.20
C LEU A 206 -7.00 13.31 -5.83
N CYS A 207 -6.64 13.97 -4.73
CA CYS A 207 -7.02 13.54 -3.39
C CYS A 207 -8.53 13.63 -3.17
N GLU A 208 -9.20 14.68 -3.67
CA GLU A 208 -10.64 14.87 -3.54
C GLU A 208 -11.47 13.82 -4.31
N LEU A 209 -11.03 13.43 -5.50
CA LEU A 209 -11.71 12.43 -6.34
C LEU A 209 -11.43 10.98 -5.92
N SER A 210 -10.47 10.79 -5.02
CA SER A 210 -10.01 9.47 -4.61
C SER A 210 -10.64 9.03 -3.30
N SER A 211 -11.02 7.76 -3.22
CA SER A 211 -11.39 7.09 -1.97
C SER A 211 -10.19 6.44 -1.28
N LYS A 212 -9.16 6.12 -2.06
CA LYS A 212 -7.92 5.46 -1.64
C LYS A 212 -6.75 6.05 -2.41
N LEU A 213 -5.64 6.27 -1.72
CA LEU A 213 -4.40 6.83 -2.25
C LEU A 213 -3.27 5.85 -2.05
N ILE A 214 -2.50 5.65 -3.11
CA ILE A 214 -1.21 4.96 -3.10
C ILE A 214 -0.13 6.02 -3.28
N THR A 215 0.59 6.30 -2.19
CA THR A 215 1.74 7.20 -2.18
C THR A 215 3.01 6.39 -2.46
N PHE A 216 3.55 6.51 -3.65
CA PHE A 216 4.83 5.93 -4.02
C PHE A 216 5.97 6.78 -3.50
N ILE A 217 7.00 6.12 -2.99
CA ILE A 217 8.28 6.71 -2.58
C ILE A 217 9.32 6.19 -3.58
N ASP A 218 9.68 7.00 -4.58
CA ASP A 218 10.72 6.64 -5.55
C ASP A 218 12.08 6.74 -4.88
N LEU A 219 12.81 5.62 -4.83
CA LEU A 219 14.11 5.55 -4.21
C LEU A 219 15.19 5.29 -5.26
N ALA A 220 16.33 5.95 -5.07
CA ALA A 220 17.43 5.90 -6.02
C ALA A 220 17.98 4.47 -6.18
N GLY A 221 18.21 4.08 -7.45
CA GLY A 221 18.67 2.73 -7.77
C GLY A 221 20.19 2.52 -7.69
N HIS A 222 20.96 3.60 -7.65
CA HIS A 222 22.42 3.54 -7.75
C HIS A 222 23.06 3.35 -6.37
N HIS A 223 24.14 2.56 -6.29
CA HIS A 223 24.81 2.22 -5.02
C HIS A 223 25.33 3.44 -4.25
N LYS A 224 25.61 4.55 -4.94
CA LYS A 224 26.07 5.81 -4.34
C LYS A 224 25.00 6.43 -3.43
N TYR A 225 23.73 6.11 -3.68
CA TYR A 225 22.59 6.67 -2.97
C TYR A 225 21.95 5.68 -1.98
N LEU A 226 22.65 4.59 -1.62
CA LEU A 226 22.14 3.59 -0.68
C LEU A 226 21.72 4.21 0.67
N ARG A 227 22.45 5.21 1.16
CA ARG A 227 22.10 5.96 2.39
C ARG A 227 20.74 6.65 2.26
N THR A 228 20.47 7.24 1.09
CA THR A 228 19.19 7.85 0.77
C THR A 228 18.08 6.81 0.71
N THR A 229 18.35 5.63 0.13
CA THR A 229 17.40 4.51 0.10
C THR A 229 17.05 4.01 1.50
N VAL A 230 18.05 3.78 2.36
CA VAL A 230 17.84 3.37 3.75
C VAL A 230 17.01 4.41 4.50
N PHE A 231 17.35 5.70 4.36
CA PHE A 231 16.58 6.79 4.94
C PHE A 231 15.14 6.82 4.43
N GLY A 232 14.91 6.58 3.15
CA GLY A 232 13.56 6.53 2.59
C GLY A 232 12.72 5.38 3.15
N LEU A 233 13.33 4.21 3.36
CA LEU A 233 12.64 3.06 3.96
C LEU A 233 12.37 3.24 5.46
N THR A 234 13.30 3.84 6.22
CA THR A 234 13.13 4.00 7.66
C THR A 234 12.32 5.25 8.03
N GLY A 235 12.55 6.36 7.34
CA GLY A 235 11.94 7.66 7.63
C GLY A 235 10.51 7.80 7.12
N HIS A 236 10.19 7.25 5.95
CA HIS A 236 8.82 7.32 5.41
C HIS A 236 7.95 6.11 5.79
N SER A 237 8.53 5.08 6.45
CA SER A 237 7.86 3.86 6.89
C SER A 237 6.83 3.33 5.86
N PRO A 238 7.31 2.82 4.71
CA PRO A 238 6.44 2.28 3.68
C PRO A 238 5.74 1.02 4.19
N HIS A 239 4.50 0.84 3.76
CA HIS A 239 3.68 -0.33 4.13
C HIS A 239 4.15 -1.60 3.40
N PHE A 240 4.67 -1.44 2.18
CA PHE A 240 5.36 -2.52 1.46
C PHE A 240 6.36 -1.94 0.44
N VAL A 241 7.20 -2.80 -0.09
CA VAL A 241 8.18 -2.50 -1.13
C VAL A 241 7.74 -3.11 -2.45
N MET A 242 7.76 -2.30 -3.52
CA MET A 242 7.68 -2.74 -4.90
C MET A 242 9.09 -2.78 -5.50
N LEU A 243 9.63 -3.99 -5.68
CA LEU A 243 10.97 -4.20 -6.23
C LEU A 243 10.91 -4.45 -7.73
N VAL A 244 11.39 -3.48 -8.51
CA VAL A 244 11.40 -3.53 -9.96
C VAL A 244 12.66 -4.24 -10.46
N VAL A 245 12.46 -5.20 -11.36
CA VAL A 245 13.48 -6.07 -11.93
C VAL A 245 13.37 -6.02 -13.45
N ASN A 246 14.49 -6.06 -14.16
CA ASN A 246 14.48 -6.10 -15.62
C ASN A 246 14.33 -7.55 -16.10
N ALA A 247 13.43 -7.80 -17.05
CA ALA A 247 13.17 -9.12 -17.62
C ALA A 247 14.40 -9.77 -18.30
N SER A 248 15.31 -8.96 -18.85
CA SER A 248 16.53 -9.42 -19.53
C SER A 248 17.67 -9.76 -18.57
N SER A 249 17.96 -8.86 -17.62
CA SER A 249 19.11 -9.01 -16.72
C SER A 249 18.78 -9.65 -15.36
N GLY A 250 17.51 -9.73 -14.97
CA GLY A 250 17.09 -10.27 -13.68
C GLY A 250 17.65 -9.50 -12.48
N MET A 251 17.83 -10.20 -11.35
CA MET A 251 18.31 -9.62 -10.09
C MET A 251 19.83 -9.43 -10.06
N THR A 252 20.25 -8.22 -10.44
CA THR A 252 21.66 -7.82 -10.54
C THR A 252 21.96 -6.55 -9.74
N GLY A 253 23.25 -6.36 -9.43
CA GLY A 253 23.77 -5.17 -8.76
C GLY A 253 23.05 -4.84 -7.45
N THR A 254 22.69 -3.57 -7.29
CA THR A 254 22.00 -3.04 -6.10
C THR A 254 20.60 -3.61 -5.89
N GLY A 255 20.02 -4.27 -6.90
CA GLY A 255 18.73 -4.95 -6.73
C GLY A 255 18.77 -5.98 -5.60
N ARG A 256 19.88 -6.72 -5.47
CA ARG A 256 20.07 -7.69 -4.37
C ARG A 256 20.19 -7.00 -3.02
N ASP A 257 20.94 -5.90 -2.96
CA ASP A 257 21.09 -5.13 -1.72
C ASP A 257 19.75 -4.54 -1.27
N HIS A 258 18.95 -4.04 -2.20
CA HIS A 258 17.61 -3.52 -1.92
C HIS A 258 16.64 -4.61 -1.44
N LEU A 259 16.71 -5.82 -2.02
CA LEU A 259 15.96 -6.97 -1.53
C LEU A 259 16.34 -7.32 -0.08
N LEU A 260 17.65 -7.42 0.20
CA LEU A 260 18.14 -7.72 1.54
C LEU A 260 17.76 -6.63 2.55
N LEU A 261 17.78 -5.36 2.15
CA LEU A 261 17.32 -4.25 2.98
C LEU A 261 15.83 -4.36 3.31
N ALA A 262 14.98 -4.64 2.32
CA ALA A 262 13.54 -4.84 2.55
C ALA A 262 13.27 -6.00 3.53
N LEU A 263 13.99 -7.11 3.35
CA LEU A 263 13.90 -8.28 4.26
C LEU A 263 14.42 -7.98 5.67
N ALA A 264 15.54 -7.25 5.79
CA ALA A 264 16.13 -6.89 7.08
C ALA A 264 15.23 -5.92 7.87
N LEU A 265 14.53 -5.02 7.17
CA LEU A 265 13.54 -4.12 7.75
C LEU A 265 12.17 -4.77 7.95
N GLN A 266 12.02 -6.06 7.57
CA GLN A 266 10.77 -6.83 7.67
C GLN A 266 9.59 -6.17 6.96
N VAL A 267 9.86 -5.47 5.85
CA VAL A 267 8.82 -4.82 5.06
C VAL A 267 8.30 -5.82 4.01
N PRO A 268 6.98 -6.01 3.86
CA PRO A 268 6.40 -6.86 2.82
C PRO A 268 6.87 -6.49 1.41
N LEU A 269 6.93 -7.47 0.50
CA LEU A 269 7.57 -7.30 -0.81
C LEU A 269 6.65 -7.79 -1.94
N ALA A 270 6.54 -6.99 -2.99
CA ALA A 270 6.05 -7.40 -4.31
C ALA A 270 7.15 -7.15 -5.36
N ILE A 271 7.31 -8.07 -6.31
CA ILE A 271 8.29 -7.98 -7.40
C ILE A 271 7.58 -7.63 -8.69
N VAL A 272 8.13 -6.68 -9.43
CA VAL A 272 7.63 -6.26 -10.74
C VAL A 272 8.74 -6.47 -11.76
N VAL A 273 8.59 -7.50 -12.61
CA VAL A 273 9.49 -7.78 -13.72
C VAL A 273 9.05 -6.95 -14.92
N ASN A 274 9.78 -5.86 -15.18
CA ASN A 274 9.49 -4.89 -16.23
C ASN A 274 10.27 -5.20 -17.53
N LYS A 275 9.84 -4.57 -18.63
CA LYS A 275 10.42 -4.69 -19.99
C LYS A 275 10.27 -6.09 -20.59
N VAL A 276 9.16 -6.78 -20.29
CA VAL A 276 8.89 -8.11 -20.86
C VAL A 276 8.78 -8.08 -22.39
N ASP A 277 8.41 -6.93 -22.96
CA ASP A 277 8.38 -6.66 -24.40
C ASP A 277 9.75 -6.76 -25.10
N THR A 278 10.85 -6.58 -24.35
CA THR A 278 12.20 -6.57 -24.91
C THR A 278 12.84 -7.96 -24.99
N VAL A 279 12.18 -8.99 -24.46
CA VAL A 279 12.76 -10.33 -24.32
C VAL A 279 11.86 -11.42 -24.90
N GLY A 280 12.47 -12.46 -25.46
CA GLY A 280 11.77 -13.67 -25.85
C GLY A 280 11.38 -14.55 -24.65
N PRO A 281 10.42 -15.48 -24.82
CA PRO A 281 9.89 -16.32 -23.73
C PRO A 281 10.95 -17.19 -23.04
N ALA A 282 11.97 -17.66 -23.77
CA ALA A 282 13.05 -18.46 -23.20
C ALA A 282 13.90 -17.67 -22.20
N THR A 283 14.20 -16.40 -22.50
CA THR A 283 14.96 -15.52 -21.61
C THR A 283 14.12 -15.16 -20.38
N LEU A 284 12.84 -14.85 -20.58
CA LEU A 284 11.92 -14.55 -19.49
C LEU A 284 11.80 -15.72 -18.51
N ALA A 285 11.59 -16.94 -19.02
CA ALA A 285 11.50 -18.14 -18.19
C ALA A 285 12.79 -18.38 -17.38
N LYS A 286 13.96 -18.14 -17.99
CA LYS A 286 15.25 -18.21 -17.28
C LYS A 286 15.34 -17.19 -16.15
N THR A 287 14.93 -15.95 -16.39
CA THR A 287 14.94 -14.88 -15.38
C THR A 287 13.99 -15.20 -14.22
N LEU A 288 12.79 -15.71 -14.52
CA LEU A 288 11.82 -16.15 -13.50
C LEU A 288 12.35 -17.32 -12.67
N ALA A 289 12.95 -18.32 -13.31
CA ALA A 289 13.57 -19.44 -12.59
C ALA A 289 14.68 -18.97 -11.64
N GLN A 290 15.51 -18.01 -12.07
CA GLN A 290 16.53 -17.40 -11.21
C GLN A 290 15.92 -16.64 -10.03
N LEU A 291 14.88 -15.83 -10.28
CA LEU A 291 14.14 -15.12 -9.24
C LEU A 291 13.53 -16.08 -8.21
N HIS A 292 12.87 -17.14 -8.68
CA HIS A 292 12.24 -18.14 -7.84
C HIS A 292 13.25 -18.87 -6.96
N THR A 293 14.40 -19.23 -7.53
CA THR A 293 15.50 -19.88 -6.80
C THR A 293 16.05 -18.96 -5.71
N LEU A 294 16.21 -17.67 -6.02
CA LEU A 294 16.68 -16.67 -5.07
C LEU A 294 15.71 -16.49 -3.89
N LEU A 295 14.41 -16.35 -4.18
CA LEU A 295 13.37 -16.16 -3.17
C LEU A 295 13.18 -17.39 -2.28
N LYS A 296 13.19 -18.59 -2.86
CA LYS A 296 13.10 -19.85 -2.10
C LYS A 296 14.39 -20.19 -1.36
N GLY A 297 15.50 -19.53 -1.71
CA GLY A 297 16.80 -19.74 -1.09
C GLY A 297 16.82 -19.42 0.42
N PRO A 298 17.86 -19.91 1.13
CA PRO A 298 17.92 -19.85 2.59
C PRO A 298 17.95 -18.44 3.17
N ALA A 299 18.38 -17.45 2.38
CA ALA A 299 18.42 -16.04 2.77
C ALA A 299 17.04 -15.38 2.80
N CYS A 300 16.13 -15.79 1.91
CA CYS A 300 14.83 -15.14 1.73
C CYS A 300 13.69 -15.98 2.34
N LYS A 301 13.68 -17.30 2.10
CA LYS A 301 12.63 -18.24 2.53
C LYS A 301 11.22 -17.78 2.16
N LYS A 302 11.08 -17.20 0.96
CA LYS A 302 9.82 -16.71 0.40
C LYS A 302 9.29 -17.66 -0.69
N LEU A 303 7.98 -17.74 -0.78
CA LEU A 303 7.22 -18.41 -1.83
C LEU A 303 6.82 -17.38 -2.88
N PRO A 304 7.39 -17.43 -4.09
CA PRO A 304 6.93 -16.58 -5.19
C PRO A 304 5.52 -16.99 -5.64
N LEU A 305 4.65 -16.02 -5.86
CA LEU A 305 3.33 -16.17 -6.46
C LEU A 305 3.30 -15.37 -7.76
N GLU A 306 3.34 -16.04 -8.91
CA GLU A 306 3.20 -15.38 -10.21
C GLU A 306 1.76 -14.89 -10.38
N VAL A 307 1.60 -13.63 -10.77
CA VAL A 307 0.30 -12.98 -10.95
C VAL A 307 -0.01 -12.90 -12.45
N LEU A 308 -0.88 -13.79 -12.92
CA LEU A 308 -1.23 -13.93 -14.34
C LEU A 308 -2.67 -13.49 -14.63
N THR A 309 -3.54 -13.54 -13.63
CA THR A 309 -4.95 -13.18 -13.71
C THR A 309 -5.33 -12.14 -12.67
N GLU A 310 -6.52 -11.56 -12.80
CA GLU A 310 -7.05 -10.66 -11.76
C GLU A 310 -7.32 -11.39 -10.45
N ASP A 311 -7.71 -12.66 -10.52
CA ASP A 311 -7.92 -13.49 -9.33
C ASP A 311 -6.62 -13.70 -8.56
N ASP A 312 -5.51 -13.91 -9.28
CA ASP A 312 -4.17 -13.98 -8.68
C ASP A 312 -3.79 -12.64 -8.05
N ALA A 313 -4.13 -11.52 -8.67
CA ALA A 313 -3.84 -10.18 -8.14
C ALA A 313 -4.59 -9.89 -6.83
N LEU A 314 -5.85 -10.30 -6.75
CA LEU A 314 -6.66 -10.22 -5.53
C LEU A 314 -6.08 -11.12 -4.43
N THR A 315 -5.76 -12.36 -4.77
CA THR A 315 -5.16 -13.34 -3.84
C THR A 315 -3.79 -12.87 -3.34
N ALA A 316 -2.97 -12.30 -4.23
CA ALA A 316 -1.68 -11.70 -3.91
C ALA A 316 -1.80 -10.54 -2.92
N ALA A 317 -2.80 -9.66 -3.08
CA ALA A 317 -3.01 -8.54 -2.17
C ALA A 317 -3.44 -9.00 -0.77
N ALA A 318 -4.33 -10.00 -0.70
CA ALA A 318 -4.77 -10.59 0.56
C ALA A 318 -3.61 -11.26 1.31
N ARG A 319 -2.73 -11.97 0.59
CA ARG A 319 -1.59 -12.69 1.16
C ARG A 319 -0.32 -11.85 1.32
N LEU A 320 -0.30 -10.58 0.92
CA LEU A 320 0.92 -9.76 0.97
C LEU A 320 1.50 -9.62 2.39
N ARG A 321 0.64 -9.69 3.42
CA ARG A 321 1.07 -9.64 4.82
C ARG A 321 1.62 -10.96 5.34
N GLU A 322 1.33 -12.06 4.66
CA GLU A 322 1.93 -13.34 4.99
C GLU A 322 3.43 -13.22 4.71
N GLU A 323 4.25 -13.31 5.76
CA GLU A 323 5.70 -13.14 5.61
C GLU A 323 6.29 -14.14 4.60
N SER A 324 5.61 -15.23 4.28
CA SER A 324 6.10 -16.23 3.33
C SER A 324 5.86 -15.87 1.88
N VAL A 325 4.85 -15.07 1.50
CA VAL A 325 4.44 -14.95 0.08
C VAL A 325 4.98 -13.67 -0.56
N VAL A 326 5.49 -13.77 -1.79
CA VAL A 326 5.97 -12.63 -2.60
C VAL A 326 5.30 -12.65 -3.97
N PRO A 327 4.36 -11.73 -4.25
CA PRO A 327 3.76 -11.60 -5.58
C PRO A 327 4.80 -11.20 -6.64
N VAL A 328 4.70 -11.78 -7.83
CA VAL A 328 5.57 -11.50 -8.99
C VAL A 328 4.70 -11.10 -10.17
N PHE A 329 4.79 -9.83 -10.56
CA PHE A 329 4.07 -9.27 -11.71
C PHE A 329 5.00 -9.19 -12.92
N LEU A 330 4.48 -9.56 -14.09
CA LEU A 330 5.13 -9.36 -15.37
C LEU A 330 4.53 -8.13 -16.03
N VAL A 331 5.33 -7.11 -16.34
CA VAL A 331 4.81 -5.85 -16.90
C VAL A 331 5.61 -5.33 -18.09
N SER A 332 4.91 -4.68 -19.01
CA SER A 332 5.51 -3.82 -20.03
C SER A 332 4.94 -2.41 -19.92
N CYS A 333 5.82 -1.43 -19.67
CA CYS A 333 5.44 -0.02 -19.72
C CYS A 333 5.19 0.49 -21.15
N VAL A 334 5.65 -0.24 -22.18
CA VAL A 334 5.55 0.16 -23.60
C VAL A 334 4.29 -0.43 -24.23
N HIS A 335 4.05 -1.73 -24.04
CA HIS A 335 2.86 -2.40 -24.58
C HIS A 335 1.65 -2.33 -23.65
N GLY A 336 1.86 -2.07 -22.35
CA GLY A 336 0.81 -2.06 -21.34
C GLY A 336 0.51 -3.43 -20.71
N ASP A 337 1.26 -4.47 -21.08
CA ASP A 337 1.11 -5.82 -20.55
C ASP A 337 1.20 -5.81 -19.01
N GLY A 338 0.28 -6.52 -18.35
CA GLY A 338 0.27 -6.72 -16.89
C GLY A 338 -0.02 -5.48 -16.02
N LEU A 339 -0.05 -4.26 -16.58
CA LEU A 339 -0.33 -3.04 -15.82
C LEU A 339 -1.71 -3.08 -15.14
N ARG A 340 -2.71 -3.67 -15.82
CA ARG A 340 -4.05 -3.86 -15.25
C ARG A 340 -4.02 -4.70 -13.96
N LEU A 341 -3.23 -5.78 -13.95
CA LEU A 341 -3.09 -6.64 -12.77
C LEU A 341 -2.44 -5.89 -11.61
N LEU A 342 -1.45 -5.03 -11.92
CA LEU A 342 -0.80 -4.18 -10.92
C LEU A 342 -1.77 -3.14 -10.36
N TYR A 343 -2.61 -2.50 -11.19
CA TYR A 343 -3.68 -1.61 -10.71
C TYR A 343 -4.69 -2.33 -9.82
N THR A 344 -5.15 -3.52 -10.25
CA THR A 344 -6.08 -4.34 -9.46
C THR A 344 -5.48 -4.68 -8.10
N PHE A 345 -4.24 -5.16 -8.07
CA PHE A 345 -3.50 -5.44 -6.84
C PHE A 345 -3.42 -4.20 -5.93
N LEU A 346 -2.94 -3.07 -6.45
CA LEU A 346 -2.78 -1.82 -5.70
C LEU A 346 -4.12 -1.30 -5.12
N ASN A 347 -5.21 -1.42 -5.87
CA ASN A 347 -6.54 -1.01 -5.43
C ASN A 347 -7.03 -1.79 -4.19
N VAL A 348 -6.74 -3.09 -4.11
CA VAL A 348 -7.26 -3.96 -3.03
C VAL A 348 -6.29 -4.17 -1.87
N LEU A 349 -5.13 -3.50 -1.89
CA LEU A 349 -4.14 -3.64 -0.82
C LEU A 349 -4.69 -3.24 0.56
N PRO A 350 -4.46 -4.03 1.62
CA PRO A 350 -4.98 -3.70 2.94
C PRO A 350 -4.18 -2.56 3.61
N PRO A 351 -4.83 -1.65 4.35
CA PRO A 351 -4.18 -0.51 5.00
C PRO A 351 -3.25 -0.93 6.14
N GLY A 352 -2.00 -0.46 6.15
CA GLY A 352 -0.84 -1.01 6.88
C GLY A 352 -1.06 -1.58 8.29
N HIS A 353 -1.50 -0.77 9.24
CA HIS A 353 -1.68 -1.23 10.63
C HIS A 353 -3.10 -1.78 10.84
N GLY A 354 -3.20 -2.90 11.56
CA GLY A 354 -4.51 -3.37 12.02
C GLY A 354 -5.17 -2.34 12.95
N PRO A 355 -6.50 -2.39 13.14
CA PRO A 355 -7.23 -1.39 13.93
C PRO A 355 -6.77 -1.38 15.39
N LYS A 356 -6.51 -2.56 15.98
CA LYS A 356 -5.99 -2.69 17.34
C LYS A 356 -4.62 -2.08 17.53
N GLU A 357 -3.72 -2.34 16.58
CA GLU A 357 -2.36 -1.82 16.62
C GLU A 357 -2.39 -0.29 16.49
N ARG A 358 -3.22 0.23 15.57
CA ARG A 358 -3.41 1.67 15.41
C ARG A 358 -4.00 2.32 16.65
N ASP A 359 -5.03 1.73 17.24
CA ASP A 359 -5.63 2.24 18.49
C ASP A 359 -4.62 2.21 19.65
N GLY A 360 -3.77 1.18 19.68
CA GLY A 360 -2.62 1.10 20.61
C GLY A 360 -1.65 2.25 20.38
N LEU A 361 -1.19 2.45 19.15
CA LEU A 361 -0.26 3.52 18.77
C LEU A 361 -0.84 4.91 19.07
N MET A 362 -2.13 5.13 18.78
CA MET A 362 -2.82 6.40 19.02
C MET A 362 -2.96 6.75 20.52
N ARG A 363 -2.95 5.74 21.40
CA ARG A 363 -2.96 5.95 22.86
C ARG A 363 -1.58 6.26 23.44
N MET A 364 -0.51 6.05 22.68
CA MET A 364 0.84 6.39 23.10
C MET A 364 1.08 7.90 23.00
N THR A 365 2.16 8.38 23.62
CA THR A 365 2.60 9.77 23.47
C THR A 365 3.00 10.07 22.03
N PRO A 366 2.70 11.27 21.49
CA PRO A 366 3.02 11.62 20.12
C PRO A 366 4.53 11.55 19.86
N GLU A 367 4.89 10.94 18.73
CA GLU A 367 6.24 10.89 18.19
C GLU A 367 6.18 11.15 16.68
N PHE A 368 6.74 12.27 16.24
CA PHE A 368 6.74 12.70 14.84
C PHE A 368 8.17 12.76 14.31
N GLN A 369 8.47 12.02 13.25
CA GLN A 369 9.81 11.95 12.67
C GLN A 369 9.91 12.94 11.50
N ILE A 370 10.83 13.90 11.62
CA ILE A 370 11.04 14.92 10.59
C ILE A 370 11.93 14.35 9.48
N ASP A 371 11.38 14.29 8.26
CA ASP A 371 12.10 13.88 7.07
C ASP A 371 12.48 15.07 6.16
N GLU A 372 11.72 16.16 6.23
CA GLU A 372 11.90 17.36 5.41
C GLU A 372 11.76 18.63 6.24
N THR A 373 12.54 19.65 5.89
CA THR A 373 12.51 20.97 6.55
C THR A 373 12.49 22.06 5.50
N PHE A 374 11.59 23.03 5.67
CA PHE A 374 11.34 24.14 4.76
C PHE A 374 11.28 25.44 5.55
N GLN A 375 11.70 26.53 4.90
CA GLN A 375 11.49 27.87 5.41
C GLN A 375 10.55 28.60 4.46
N VAL A 376 9.35 28.88 4.94
CA VAL A 376 8.28 29.45 4.12
C VAL A 376 8.09 30.92 4.53
N PRO A 377 8.07 31.87 3.57
CA PRO A 377 7.77 33.27 3.86
C PRO A 377 6.46 33.40 4.66
N ASP A 378 6.43 34.30 5.63
CA ASP A 378 5.29 34.61 6.51
C ASP A 378 4.81 33.50 7.47
N VAL A 379 5.07 32.22 7.16
CA VAL A 379 4.72 31.07 8.01
C VAL A 379 5.87 30.68 8.94
N GLY A 380 7.12 30.84 8.49
CA GLY A 380 8.31 30.49 9.26
C GLY A 380 8.81 29.07 8.98
N THR A 381 9.15 28.33 10.04
CA THR A 381 9.73 26.98 9.92
C THR A 381 8.65 25.93 9.76
N VAL A 382 8.70 25.23 8.63
CA VAL A 382 7.76 24.18 8.27
C VAL A 382 8.51 22.87 8.14
N VAL A 383 7.97 21.79 8.70
CA VAL A 383 8.60 20.46 8.64
C VAL A 383 7.64 19.45 8.04
N GLY A 384 8.16 18.57 7.18
CA GLY A 384 7.47 17.39 6.68
C GLY A 384 7.93 16.16 7.47
N GLY A 385 7.03 15.20 7.65
CA GLY A 385 7.35 13.98 8.36
C GLY A 385 6.20 13.03 8.56
N LEU A 386 6.45 11.99 9.34
CA LEU A 386 5.52 10.93 9.67
C LEU A 386 5.25 10.91 11.18
N LEU A 387 3.97 10.91 11.57
CA LEU A 387 3.61 10.64 12.95
C LEU A 387 3.68 9.12 13.19
N THR A 388 4.70 8.62 13.89
CA THR A 388 4.85 7.18 14.12
C THR A 388 3.93 6.68 15.23
N ARG A 389 3.69 7.52 16.24
CA ARG A 389 2.90 7.18 17.44
C ARG A 389 2.10 8.38 17.92
N GLY A 390 1.05 8.08 18.67
CA GLY A 390 0.16 9.04 19.31
C GLY A 390 -0.70 9.81 18.33
N VAL A 391 -1.11 10.98 18.77
CA VAL A 391 -2.00 11.89 18.05
C VAL A 391 -1.45 13.30 18.23
N LEU A 392 -1.35 14.05 17.14
CA LEU A 392 -0.80 15.40 17.12
C LEU A 392 -1.88 16.39 16.67
N ARG A 393 -2.00 17.50 17.38
CA ARG A 393 -2.99 18.57 17.15
C ARG A 393 -2.30 19.91 16.92
N GLU A 394 -3.04 20.81 16.29
CA GLU A 394 -2.70 22.24 16.34
C GLU A 394 -2.60 22.70 17.80
N ASP A 395 -1.67 23.60 18.08
CA ASP A 395 -1.31 24.11 19.40
C ASP A 395 -0.61 23.16 20.38
N ASP A 396 -0.34 21.92 19.98
CA ASP A 396 0.44 21.00 20.82
C ASP A 396 1.83 21.56 21.13
N ARG A 397 2.27 21.32 22.37
CA ARG A 397 3.62 21.66 22.85
C ARG A 397 4.45 20.38 22.93
N LEU A 398 5.50 20.32 22.12
CA LEU A 398 6.37 19.17 21.98
C LEU A 398 7.82 19.56 22.24
N LEU A 399 8.68 18.55 22.27
CA LEU A 399 10.13 18.67 22.33
C LEU A 399 10.71 18.21 20.98
N ALA A 400 11.54 19.04 20.37
CA ALA A 400 12.26 18.74 19.15
C ALA A 400 13.72 18.40 19.45
N GLY A 401 14.16 17.21 19.04
CA GLY A 401 15.55 16.81 19.20
C GLY A 401 15.84 15.42 18.62
N PRO A 402 17.04 14.87 18.80
CA PRO A 402 18.16 15.49 19.50
C PRO A 402 18.88 16.53 18.63
N ALA A 403 19.26 17.66 19.21
CA ALA A 403 20.21 18.58 18.61
C ALA A 403 21.64 18.01 18.63
N ASN A 404 22.62 18.74 18.08
CA ASN A 404 24.01 18.24 17.95
C ASN A 404 24.67 17.95 19.31
N ASP A 405 24.23 18.63 20.36
CA ASP A 405 24.61 18.47 21.76
C ASP A 405 23.76 17.41 22.49
N GLY A 406 22.77 16.81 21.84
CA GLY A 406 21.84 15.84 22.42
C GLY A 406 20.65 16.45 23.14
N THR A 407 20.53 17.79 23.17
CA THR A 407 19.42 18.48 23.84
C THR A 407 18.13 18.40 23.02
N PHE A 408 17.01 18.58 23.72
CA PHE A 408 15.67 18.65 23.15
C PHE A 408 15.07 20.02 23.48
N TYR A 409 14.59 20.71 22.46
CA TYR A 409 14.10 22.08 22.56
C TYR A 409 12.56 22.13 22.52
N PRO A 410 11.90 22.93 23.35
CA PRO A 410 10.47 23.14 23.25
C PRO A 410 10.06 23.73 21.89
N VAL A 411 8.97 23.21 21.33
CA VAL A 411 8.37 23.68 20.09
C VAL A 411 6.85 23.66 20.21
N ARG A 412 6.18 24.63 19.59
CA ARG A 412 4.72 24.64 19.45
C ARG A 412 4.32 24.37 18.00
N VAL A 413 3.32 23.52 17.82
CA VAL A 413 2.67 23.29 16.53
C VAL A 413 1.70 24.43 16.26
N LEU A 414 1.88 25.16 15.15
CA LEU A 414 1.04 26.29 14.77
C LEU A 414 -0.12 25.86 13.87
N SER A 415 0.17 25.04 12.87
CA SER A 415 -0.83 24.53 11.94
C SER A 415 -0.40 23.18 11.40
N VAL A 416 -1.37 22.37 10.98
CA VAL A 416 -1.12 21.03 10.47
C VAL A 416 -1.78 20.84 9.11
N GLN A 417 -1.05 20.25 8.16
CA GLN A 417 -1.56 19.96 6.82
C GLN A 417 -1.27 18.51 6.44
N ARG A 418 -2.21 17.88 5.75
CA ARG A 418 -2.07 16.53 5.16
C ARG A 418 -2.39 16.62 3.69
N ASN A 419 -1.52 16.09 2.83
CA ASN A 419 -1.69 16.19 1.37
C ASN A 419 -2.01 17.61 0.90
N ARG A 420 -1.37 18.61 1.54
CA ARG A 420 -1.56 20.06 1.31
C ARG A 420 -2.95 20.61 1.67
N VAL A 421 -3.78 19.82 2.33
CA VAL A 421 -5.06 20.24 2.88
C VAL A 421 -4.91 20.51 4.39
N PRO A 422 -5.38 21.66 4.90
CA PRO A 422 -5.39 21.94 6.34
C PRO A 422 -6.21 20.92 7.13
N CYS A 423 -5.68 20.49 8.28
CA CYS A 423 -6.37 19.56 9.16
C CYS A 423 -6.04 19.85 10.63
N ARG A 424 -6.96 19.52 11.53
CA ARG A 424 -6.81 19.81 12.98
C ARG A 424 -6.05 18.73 13.74
N LEU A 425 -5.87 17.56 13.12
CA LEU A 425 -5.43 16.33 13.78
C LEU A 425 -4.64 15.46 12.81
N VAL A 426 -3.53 14.91 13.29
CA VAL A 426 -2.77 13.84 12.62
C VAL A 426 -2.71 12.65 13.56
N ARG A 427 -2.93 11.45 13.00
CA ARG A 427 -2.94 10.19 13.72
C ARG A 427 -1.70 9.35 13.37
N ALA A 428 -1.31 8.47 14.28
CA ALA A 428 -0.21 7.54 14.05
C ALA A 428 -0.36 6.82 12.70
N GLY A 429 0.72 6.80 11.92
CA GLY A 429 0.79 6.26 10.57
C GLY A 429 0.52 7.27 9.45
N GLU A 430 0.14 8.52 9.75
CA GLU A 430 -0.17 9.54 8.74
C GLU A 430 1.02 10.49 8.51
N SER A 431 1.29 10.80 7.24
CA SER A 431 2.27 11.81 6.85
C SER A 431 1.65 13.20 6.94
N ALA A 432 2.40 14.18 7.44
CA ALA A 432 1.91 15.54 7.57
C ALA A 432 3.01 16.59 7.43
N THR A 433 2.58 17.81 7.16
CA THR A 433 3.40 19.02 7.18
C THR A 433 2.97 19.89 8.36
N LEU A 434 3.92 20.25 9.23
CA LEU A 434 3.70 21.01 10.45
C LEU A 434 4.37 22.38 10.33
N ALA A 435 3.63 23.45 10.53
CA ALA A 435 4.24 24.75 10.81
C ALA A 435 4.59 24.80 12.30
N LEU A 436 5.83 25.17 12.62
CA LEU A 436 6.37 25.11 13.96
C LEU A 436 6.86 26.49 14.42
N ALA A 437 6.64 26.79 15.70
CA ALA A 437 7.29 27.88 16.42
C ALA A 437 8.39 27.30 17.34
N PRO A 438 9.63 27.13 16.84
CA PRO A 438 10.74 26.67 17.65
C PRO A 438 11.16 27.71 18.70
N SER A 439 11.57 27.26 19.90
CA SER A 439 12.24 28.13 20.86
C SER A 439 13.58 28.65 20.32
N ALA A 440 14.04 29.81 20.81
CA ALA A 440 15.31 30.40 20.40
C ALA A 440 16.47 29.39 20.49
N GLY A 441 17.23 29.26 19.39
CA GLY A 441 18.37 28.34 19.30
C GLY A 441 18.05 26.92 18.83
N ALA A 442 16.78 26.54 18.68
CA ALA A 442 16.42 25.21 18.19
C ALA A 442 16.69 25.10 16.68
N VAL A 443 17.63 24.24 16.31
CA VAL A 443 17.95 23.92 14.91
C VAL A 443 17.27 22.61 14.53
N LEU A 444 16.24 22.69 13.71
CA LEU A 444 15.56 21.52 13.16
C LEU A 444 16.31 21.03 11.92
N ARG A 445 16.55 19.72 11.86
CA ARG A 445 17.19 19.06 10.73
C ARG A 445 16.47 17.74 10.40
N ARG A 446 16.80 17.17 9.25
CA ARG A 446 16.37 15.81 8.91
C ARG A 446 16.84 14.81 9.97
N GLY A 447 15.92 13.95 10.40
CA GLY A 447 16.15 13.00 11.50
C GLY A 447 15.90 13.56 12.90
N THR A 448 15.51 14.83 13.04
CA THR A 448 14.95 15.34 14.30
C THR A 448 13.60 14.67 14.56
N VAL A 449 13.32 14.35 15.82
CA VAL A 449 12.07 13.77 16.30
C VAL A 449 11.36 14.79 17.19
N LEU A 450 10.07 15.00 16.95
CA LEU A 450 9.19 15.71 17.87
C LEU A 450 8.54 14.70 18.80
N CYS A 451 8.57 14.95 20.10
CA CYS A 451 7.98 14.05 21.08
C CYS A 451 7.37 14.82 22.25
N HIS A 452 6.42 14.20 22.96
CA HIS A 452 5.84 14.81 24.16
C HIS A 452 6.85 14.85 25.31
N ALA A 453 6.77 15.84 26.21
CA ALA A 453 7.68 15.95 27.35
C ALA A 453 7.65 14.72 28.28
N ASP A 454 6.50 14.06 28.39
CA ASP A 454 6.32 12.85 29.21
C ASP A 454 7.08 11.64 28.68
N SER A 455 7.49 11.62 27.41
CA SER A 455 8.27 10.52 26.84
C SER A 455 9.70 10.47 27.41
N ARG A 456 10.15 11.55 28.06
CA ARG A 456 11.51 11.70 28.62
C ARG A 456 12.59 11.26 27.63
N PRO A 457 12.67 11.90 26.45
CA PRO A 457 13.54 11.44 25.38
C PRO A 457 15.01 11.49 25.81
N VAL A 458 15.78 10.46 25.45
CA VAL A 458 17.20 10.35 25.79
C VAL A 458 18.02 10.30 24.50
N ALA A 459 19.02 11.18 24.41
CA ALA A 459 20.05 11.11 23.39
C ALA A 459 21.28 10.37 23.93
N ALA A 460 21.76 9.37 23.21
CA ALA A 460 22.95 8.62 23.58
C ALA A 460 23.86 8.41 22.36
N ARG A 461 25.18 8.44 22.59
CA ARG A 461 26.20 8.12 21.58
C ARG A 461 26.64 6.64 21.61
N LEU A 462 26.33 5.94 22.71
CA LEU A 462 26.70 4.55 22.95
C LEU A 462 25.42 3.76 23.23
N PHE A 463 25.23 2.65 22.53
CA PHE A 463 24.11 1.75 22.71
C PHE A 463 24.52 0.31 22.40
N ARG A 464 23.77 -0.67 22.92
CA ARG A 464 23.98 -2.09 22.65
C ARG A 464 22.91 -2.56 21.66
N ALA A 465 23.33 -3.17 20.56
CA ALA A 465 22.43 -3.73 19.55
C ALA A 465 22.73 -5.20 19.28
N ARG A 466 21.70 -5.94 18.87
CA ARG A 466 21.85 -7.32 18.39
C ARG A 466 22.06 -7.28 16.89
N VAL A 467 23.24 -7.68 16.43
CA VAL A 467 23.53 -7.89 15.01
C VAL A 467 23.16 -9.35 14.69
N ARG A 468 22.27 -9.54 13.72
CA ARG A 468 21.84 -10.88 13.27
C ARG A 468 22.56 -11.30 12.00
#